data_AF-A0AAW5BTH8-F1
#
_entry.id   AF-A0AAW5BTH8-F1
#
_cell.length_a   1.000
_cell.length_b   1.000
_cell.length_c   1.000
_cell.angle_alpha   90.00
_cell.angle_beta   90.00
_cell.angle_gamma   90.00
#
_symmetry.space_group_name_H-M   'P 1'
#
loop_
_entity.id
_entity.type
_entity.pdbx_description
1 polymer ?
#
loop_
_entity_poly.entity_id
_entity_poly.type
_entity_poly.pdbx_seq_one_letter_code
_entity_poly.pdbx_strand_id
1 'polypeptide(L)'
;MLLRKRAEEMVELMEKTKAELTSSNENINGEVYIGCGVTDAISFLAQAAQNLQKKHPLIHYHIYSGDAESVMERLDKGLIGFGLLVGSVDVAKYEYMRLPMKDTWGVLMRKDSPLDKLINTTGESRLCFKPLSPALESGLCIIWKKHQVFSRASNKFLHQLQCGIENK
;
A
#
# COMPACT_ATOMS: atom_id res chain seq x y z
N MET A 1 -24.39 -10.57 -1.52
CA MET A 1 -24.46 -11.97 -2.01
C MET A 1 -23.23 -12.73 -1.54
N LEU A 2 -23.38 -13.62 -0.55
CA LEU A 2 -22.24 -14.36 0.06
C LEU A 2 -21.57 -15.33 -0.93
N LEU A 3 -22.36 -16.10 -1.67
CA LEU A 3 -21.85 -17.15 -2.58
C LEU A 3 -21.02 -16.57 -3.72
N ARG A 4 -21.45 -15.44 -4.28
CA ARG A 4 -20.70 -14.73 -5.33
C ARG A 4 -19.33 -14.26 -4.82
N LYS A 5 -19.25 -13.62 -3.66
CA LYS A 5 -17.98 -13.15 -3.06
C LYS A 5 -17.03 -14.33 -2.86
N ARG A 6 -17.53 -15.46 -2.36
CA ARG A 6 -16.71 -16.68 -2.17
C ARG A 6 -16.22 -17.29 -3.48
N ALA A 7 -17.05 -17.30 -4.52
CA ALA A 7 -16.63 -17.79 -5.84
C ALA A 7 -15.52 -16.92 -6.45
N GLU A 8 -15.64 -15.59 -6.36
CA GLU A 8 -14.62 -14.64 -6.81
C GLU A 8 -13.27 -14.88 -6.08
N GLU A 9 -13.32 -15.07 -4.75
CA GLU A 9 -12.12 -15.37 -3.93
C GLU A 9 -11.43 -16.68 -4.35
N MET A 10 -12.20 -17.75 -4.59
CA MET A 10 -11.65 -19.04 -4.98
C MET A 10 -10.98 -18.98 -6.36
N VAL A 11 -11.61 -18.29 -7.31
CA VAL A 11 -11.05 -18.13 -8.67
C VAL A 11 -9.75 -17.34 -8.62
N GLU A 12 -9.69 -16.25 -7.84
CA GLU A 12 -8.49 -15.43 -7.68
C GLU A 12 -7.31 -16.23 -7.07
N LEU A 13 -7.58 -17.05 -6.05
CA LEU A 13 -6.56 -17.92 -5.44
C LEU A 13 -6.07 -19.02 -6.38
N MET A 14 -6.96 -19.60 -7.18
CA MET A 14 -6.62 -20.62 -8.18
C MET A 14 -5.69 -20.05 -9.25
N GLU A 15 -6.01 -18.88 -9.81
CA GLU A 15 -5.18 -18.24 -10.84
C GLU A 15 -3.79 -17.88 -10.32
N LYS A 16 -3.68 -17.35 -9.10
CA LYS A 16 -2.37 -17.10 -8.46
C LYS A 16 -1.53 -18.37 -8.33
N THR A 17 -2.13 -19.45 -7.85
CA THR A 17 -1.44 -20.74 -7.66
C THR A 17 -0.92 -21.27 -9.01
N LYS A 18 -1.72 -21.16 -10.06
CA LYS A 18 -1.33 -21.57 -11.42
C LYS A 18 -0.19 -20.71 -11.98
N ALA A 19 -0.21 -19.40 -11.74
CA ALA A 19 0.85 -18.50 -12.14
C ALA A 19 2.17 -18.82 -11.43
N GLU A 20 2.13 -19.18 -10.14
CA GLU A 20 3.32 -19.59 -9.39
C GLU A 20 3.95 -20.89 -9.92
N LEU A 21 3.13 -21.89 -10.28
CA LEU A 21 3.61 -23.19 -10.78
C LEU A 21 4.20 -23.15 -12.20
N THR A 22 3.79 -22.19 -13.02
CA THR A 22 4.25 -22.07 -14.42
C THR A 22 5.50 -21.20 -14.59
N SER A 23 5.99 -20.58 -13.51
CA SER A 23 7.16 -19.70 -13.53
C SER A 23 8.51 -20.46 -13.67
N SER A 24 9.31 -20.11 -14.70
CA SER A 24 10.62 -20.70 -14.97
C SER A 24 11.76 -20.08 -14.13
N ASN A 25 12.86 -20.84 -13.95
CA ASN A 25 13.83 -20.59 -12.89
C ASN A 25 14.80 -19.42 -13.14
N GLU A 26 14.99 -18.98 -14.39
CA GLU A 26 16.07 -18.07 -14.79
C GLU A 26 15.68 -16.59 -14.83
N ASN A 27 14.39 -16.26 -14.96
CA ASN A 27 13.90 -14.89 -14.95
C ASN A 27 12.83 -14.70 -13.87
N ILE A 28 13.03 -13.71 -12.99
CA ILE A 28 12.04 -13.35 -11.98
C ILE A 28 10.84 -12.74 -12.71
N ASN A 29 9.78 -13.53 -12.84
CA ASN A 29 8.47 -13.13 -13.31
C ASN A 29 7.44 -13.33 -12.18
N GLY A 30 6.24 -12.79 -12.37
CA GLY A 30 5.11 -13.03 -11.49
C GLY A 30 4.43 -11.74 -11.03
N GLU A 31 3.46 -11.92 -10.13
CA GLU A 31 2.54 -10.87 -9.75
C GLU A 31 2.76 -10.43 -8.30
N VAL A 32 2.61 -9.13 -8.05
CA VAL A 32 2.68 -8.54 -6.72
C VAL A 32 1.38 -7.81 -6.45
N TYR A 33 0.65 -8.27 -5.44
CA TYR A 33 -0.66 -7.75 -5.08
C TYR A 33 -0.56 -6.87 -3.83
N ILE A 34 -1.04 -5.64 -3.94
CA ILE A 34 -0.89 -4.60 -2.92
C ILE A 34 -2.27 -3.99 -2.62
N GLY A 35 -2.72 -4.09 -1.38
CA GLY A 35 -3.84 -3.32 -0.86
C GLY A 35 -3.36 -1.99 -0.29
N CYS A 36 -4.08 -0.91 -0.53
CA CYS A 36 -3.64 0.42 -0.15
C CYS A 36 -4.78 1.30 0.34
N GLY A 37 -4.59 1.94 1.50
CA GLY A 37 -5.35 3.14 1.87
C GLY A 37 -4.94 4.34 1.02
N VAL A 38 -5.83 5.33 0.85
CA VAL A 38 -5.50 6.55 0.09
C VAL A 38 -4.61 7.45 0.95
N THR A 39 -3.29 7.41 0.70
CA THR A 39 -2.25 8.23 1.36
C THR A 39 -1.17 8.60 0.35
N ASP A 40 -0.48 9.71 0.58
CA ASP A 40 0.68 10.14 -0.23
C ASP A 40 1.82 9.10 -0.21
N ALA A 41 1.86 8.21 0.79
CA ALA A 41 2.83 7.11 0.84
C ALA A 41 2.69 6.07 -0.27
N ILE A 42 1.60 6.08 -1.06
CA ILE A 42 1.53 5.27 -2.28
C ILE A 42 2.66 5.61 -3.26
N SER A 43 3.17 6.85 -3.24
CA SER A 43 4.31 7.27 -4.05
C SER A 43 5.58 6.47 -3.72
N PHE A 44 5.78 6.10 -2.45
CA PHE A 44 6.91 5.27 -2.03
C PHE A 44 6.83 3.86 -2.63
N LEU A 45 5.64 3.23 -2.54
CA LEU A 45 5.38 1.92 -3.15
C LEU A 45 5.54 1.96 -4.67
N ALA A 46 4.98 2.98 -5.32
CA ALA A 46 5.07 3.15 -6.77
C ALA A 46 6.52 3.34 -7.23
N GLN A 47 7.33 4.10 -6.49
CA GLN A 47 8.74 4.27 -6.80
C GLN A 47 9.54 2.97 -6.63
N ALA A 48 9.28 2.22 -5.55
CA ALA A 48 9.88 0.91 -5.35
C ALA A 48 9.48 -0.07 -6.46
N ALA A 49 8.21 -0.08 -6.84
CA ALA A 49 7.67 -0.91 -7.91
C ALA A 49 8.32 -0.56 -9.26
N GLN A 50 8.41 0.72 -9.60
CA GLN A 50 9.06 1.20 -10.82
C GLN A 50 10.54 0.79 -10.87
N ASN A 51 11.27 0.98 -9.77
CA ASN A 51 12.69 0.64 -9.69
C ASN A 51 12.93 -0.87 -9.86
N LEU A 52 12.05 -1.69 -9.27
CA LEU A 52 12.13 -3.13 -9.43
C LEU A 52 11.72 -3.57 -10.84
N GLN A 53 10.66 -2.99 -11.40
CA GLN A 53 10.15 -3.32 -12.73
C GLN A 53 11.18 -3.01 -13.83
N LYS A 54 11.98 -1.95 -13.68
CA LYS A 54 13.11 -1.65 -14.58
C LYS A 54 14.13 -2.80 -14.64
N LYS A 55 14.35 -3.50 -13.51
CA LYS A 55 15.27 -4.64 -13.40
C LYS A 55 14.61 -5.97 -13.77
N HIS A 56 13.31 -6.09 -13.52
CA HIS A 56 12.51 -7.28 -13.78
C HIS A 56 11.20 -6.90 -14.50
N PRO A 57 11.24 -6.72 -15.84
CA PRO A 57 10.08 -6.22 -16.61
C PRO A 57 8.87 -7.15 -16.61
N LEU A 58 9.07 -8.43 -16.29
CA LEU A 58 8.02 -9.46 -16.21
C LEU A 58 7.29 -9.49 -14.86
N ILE A 59 7.59 -8.54 -13.95
CA ILE A 59 6.83 -8.35 -12.72
C ILE A 59 5.65 -7.41 -13.00
N HIS A 60 4.44 -7.89 -12.71
CA HIS A 60 3.21 -7.13 -12.82
C HIS A 60 2.63 -6.81 -11.44
N TYR A 61 2.14 -5.58 -11.27
CA TYR A 61 1.60 -5.10 -10.01
C TYR A 61 0.09 -4.95 -10.09
N HIS A 62 -0.60 -5.43 -9.06
CA HIS A 62 -2.04 -5.28 -8.90
C HIS A 62 -2.31 -4.47 -7.65
N ILE A 63 -2.88 -3.28 -7.82
CA ILE A 63 -3.18 -2.36 -6.72
C ILE A 63 -4.68 -2.38 -6.45
N TYR A 64 -5.03 -2.65 -5.20
CA TYR A 64 -6.39 -2.56 -4.69
C TYR A 64 -6.49 -1.37 -3.74
N SER A 65 -7.38 -0.43 -4.03
CA SER A 65 -7.69 0.69 -3.13
C SER A 65 -8.82 0.28 -2.19
N GLY A 66 -8.61 0.47 -0.88
CA GLY A 66 -9.60 0.14 0.14
C GLY A 66 -9.24 0.74 1.49
N ASP A 67 -10.19 0.71 2.42
CA ASP A 67 -9.92 1.05 3.82
C ASP A 67 -9.11 -0.05 4.54
N ALA A 68 -8.70 0.24 5.77
CA ALA A 68 -7.89 -0.67 6.55
C ALA A 68 -8.57 -2.03 6.78
N GLU A 69 -9.89 -2.04 7.02
CA GLU A 69 -10.66 -3.26 7.23
C GLU A 69 -10.66 -4.14 5.97
N SER A 70 -10.92 -3.56 4.81
CA SER A 70 -10.96 -4.26 3.52
C SER A 70 -9.57 -4.79 3.12
N VAL A 71 -8.51 -4.02 3.37
CA VAL A 71 -7.13 -4.44 3.12
C VAL A 71 -6.75 -5.61 4.04
N MET A 72 -7.06 -5.53 5.34
CA MET A 72 -6.80 -6.62 6.28
C MET A 72 -7.61 -7.88 5.94
N GLU A 73 -8.89 -7.76 5.59
CA GLU A 73 -9.73 -8.90 5.18
C GLU A 73 -9.11 -9.63 3.97
N ARG A 74 -8.59 -8.88 2.99
CA ARG A 74 -7.94 -9.45 1.80
C ARG A 74 -6.57 -10.08 2.12
N LEU A 75 -5.79 -9.50 3.02
CA LEU A 75 -4.54 -10.10 3.50
C LEU A 75 -4.80 -11.42 4.21
N ASP A 76 -5.78 -11.46 5.12
CA ASP A 76 -6.14 -12.66 5.88
C ASP A 76 -6.51 -13.84 4.96
N LYS A 77 -7.19 -13.52 3.85
CA LYS A 77 -7.59 -14.47 2.79
C LYS A 77 -6.50 -14.79 1.77
N GLY A 78 -5.34 -14.13 1.80
CA GLY A 78 -4.27 -14.33 0.81
C GLY A 78 -4.51 -13.70 -0.57
N LEU A 79 -5.53 -12.85 -0.68
CA LEU A 79 -5.88 -12.17 -1.94
C LEU A 79 -4.90 -11.03 -2.28
N ILE A 80 -4.20 -10.50 -1.28
CA ILE A 80 -3.09 -9.57 -1.48
C ILE A 80 -1.87 -10.01 -0.67
N GLY A 81 -0.68 -9.60 -1.11
CA GLY A 81 0.58 -9.91 -0.42
C GLY A 81 1.03 -8.82 0.54
N PHE A 82 0.66 -7.57 0.27
CA PHE A 82 1.06 -6.41 1.07
C PHE A 82 -0.11 -5.47 1.30
N GLY A 83 -0.17 -4.83 2.47
CA GLY A 83 -1.14 -3.79 2.80
C GLY A 83 -0.47 -2.49 3.26
N LEU A 84 -0.82 -1.34 2.67
CA LEU A 84 -0.43 -0.03 3.21
C LEU A 84 -1.52 0.51 4.12
N LEU A 85 -1.19 0.69 5.40
CA LEU A 85 -2.13 1.12 6.43
C LEU A 85 -1.65 2.38 7.16
N VAL A 86 -2.63 3.16 7.59
CA VAL A 86 -2.47 4.32 8.47
C VAL A 86 -2.72 3.88 9.92
N GLY A 87 -1.82 4.23 10.83
CA GLY A 87 -1.94 3.97 12.26
C GLY A 87 -1.21 2.71 12.73
N SER A 88 -1.69 2.14 13.84
CA SER A 88 -1.14 0.95 14.48
C SER A 88 -1.73 -0.33 13.91
N VAL A 89 -0.94 -1.41 13.94
CA VAL A 89 -1.31 -2.73 13.42
C VAL A 89 -1.25 -3.76 14.52
N ASP A 90 -2.15 -4.74 14.48
CA ASP A 90 -2.08 -5.92 15.34
C ASP A 90 -0.86 -6.79 14.97
N VAL A 91 0.20 -6.64 15.77
CA VAL A 91 1.46 -7.37 15.62
C VAL A 91 1.35 -8.85 15.95
N ALA A 92 0.22 -9.32 16.50
CA ALA A 92 0.01 -10.76 16.72
C ALA A 92 -0.17 -11.50 15.38
N LYS A 93 -0.85 -10.88 14.41
CA LYS A 93 -1.21 -11.50 13.13
C LYS A 93 -0.29 -11.10 11.98
N TYR A 94 0.23 -9.88 12.01
CA TYR A 94 0.95 -9.29 10.89
C TYR A 94 2.40 -9.00 11.25
N GLU A 95 3.28 -9.20 10.27
CA GLU A 95 4.54 -8.48 10.23
C GLU A 95 4.29 -7.09 9.64
N TYR A 96 5.13 -6.14 10.02
CA TYR A 96 5.00 -4.77 9.53
C TYR A 96 6.35 -4.07 9.40
N MET A 97 6.37 -3.07 8.54
CA MET A 97 7.48 -2.17 8.33
C MET A 97 6.95 -0.74 8.38
N ARG A 98 7.45 0.06 9.34
CA ARG A 98 7.07 1.47 9.46
C ARG A 98 7.72 2.27 8.35
N LEU A 99 6.94 3.15 7.73
CA LEU A 99 7.47 4.11 6.76
C LEU A 99 8.04 5.34 7.50
N PRO A 100 9.08 5.99 6.95
CA PRO A 100 9.69 7.17 7.56
C PRO A 100 8.80 8.42 7.44
N MET A 101 7.77 8.37 6.60
CA MET A 101 6.79 9.42 6.40
C MET A 101 5.54 9.22 7.27
N LYS A 102 4.83 10.31 7.54
CA LYS A 102 3.59 10.34 8.30
C LYS A 102 2.56 11.16 7.55
N ASP A 103 1.29 10.82 7.72
CA ASP A 103 0.20 11.65 7.23
C ASP A 103 -0.09 12.76 8.23
N THR A 104 -0.20 14.00 7.74
CA THR A 104 -0.62 15.15 8.53
C THR A 104 -2.10 15.37 8.35
N TRP A 105 -2.84 15.51 9.45
CA TRP A 105 -4.28 15.78 9.41
C TRP A 105 -4.56 17.27 9.23
N GLY A 106 -5.62 17.57 8.50
CA GLY A 106 -6.01 18.93 8.19
C GLY A 106 -7.39 19.01 7.56
N VAL A 107 -7.82 20.25 7.32
CA VAL A 107 -9.10 20.56 6.69
C VAL A 107 -8.85 21.02 5.27
N LEU A 108 -9.60 20.48 4.31
CA LEU A 108 -9.68 21.03 2.96
C LEU A 108 -10.76 22.12 2.95
N MET A 109 -10.38 23.37 2.70
CA MET A 109 -11.32 24.49 2.69
C MET A 109 -11.11 25.43 1.51
N ARG A 110 -12.13 26.21 1.19
CA ARG A 110 -12.00 27.34 0.25
C ARG A 110 -11.11 28.40 0.90
N LYS A 111 -10.23 29.00 0.09
CA LYS A 111 -9.41 30.13 0.49
C LYS A 111 -10.28 31.20 1.10
N ASP A 112 -11.25 31.76 0.38
CA ASP A 112 -12.14 32.86 0.82
C ASP A 112 -13.16 32.55 1.94
N SER A 113 -12.99 31.44 2.66
CA SER A 113 -13.76 31.15 3.89
C SER A 113 -13.50 32.22 4.96
N PRO A 114 -14.40 32.47 5.92
CA PRO A 114 -14.07 33.27 7.12
C PRO A 114 -12.87 32.74 7.93
N LEU A 115 -12.44 31.51 7.62
CA LEU A 115 -11.24 30.87 8.16
C LEU A 115 -9.97 31.13 7.32
N ASP A 116 -10.07 31.87 6.19
CA ASP A 116 -8.93 32.34 5.41
C ASP A 116 -8.02 33.23 6.26
N LYS A 117 -6.72 33.23 5.97
CA LYS A 117 -5.70 34.08 6.61
C LYS A 117 -5.33 33.77 8.06
N LEU A 118 -5.90 32.73 8.69
CA LEU A 118 -5.26 32.17 9.88
C LEU A 118 -4.00 31.37 9.52
N ILE A 119 -3.89 30.87 8.29
CA ILE A 119 -2.70 30.15 7.80
C ILE A 119 -2.47 30.42 6.29
N ASN A 120 -1.20 30.68 5.95
CA ASN A 120 -0.64 30.91 4.61
C ASN A 120 -0.77 29.69 3.65
N THR A 121 -1.38 29.90 2.48
CA THR A 121 -1.59 28.86 1.46
C THR A 121 -1.38 29.42 0.03
N THR A 122 -0.15 29.38 -0.48
CA THR A 122 0.19 29.78 -1.85
C THR A 122 0.04 28.61 -2.85
N GLY A 123 -0.60 28.86 -4.00
CA GLY A 123 -0.81 27.91 -5.12
C GLY A 123 -2.20 28.04 -5.74
N GLU A 124 -2.32 28.10 -7.07
CA GLU A 124 -3.42 28.65 -7.89
C GLU A 124 -4.84 28.04 -7.75
N SER A 125 -5.06 27.09 -6.82
CA SER A 125 -6.38 26.58 -6.48
C SER A 125 -7.11 27.50 -5.48
N ARG A 126 -8.43 27.63 -5.60
CA ARG A 126 -9.27 28.24 -4.54
C ARG A 126 -9.45 27.32 -3.34
N LEU A 127 -9.04 26.05 -3.41
CA LEU A 127 -9.02 25.12 -2.28
C LEU A 127 -7.61 25.03 -1.71
N CYS A 128 -7.50 25.01 -0.39
CA CYS A 128 -6.24 24.78 0.31
C CYS A 128 -6.39 23.72 1.40
N PHE A 129 -5.34 22.93 1.60
CA PHE A 129 -5.23 22.02 2.72
C PHE A 129 -4.60 22.75 3.91
N LYS A 130 -5.25 22.64 5.06
CA LYS A 130 -4.92 23.40 6.26
C LYS A 130 -4.64 22.43 7.42
N PRO A 131 -3.36 22.15 7.74
CA PRO A 131 -2.98 21.29 8.87
C PRO A 131 -3.56 21.76 10.20
N LEU A 132 -3.98 20.82 11.04
CA LEU A 132 -4.46 21.12 12.40
C LEU A 132 -3.32 21.68 13.28
N SER A 133 -3.70 22.48 14.28
CA SER A 133 -2.79 22.95 15.33
C SER A 133 -3.40 22.64 16.70
N PRO A 134 -2.73 21.83 17.57
CA PRO A 134 -1.42 21.20 17.35
C PRO A 134 -1.44 20.18 16.20
N ALA A 135 -0.26 19.90 15.63
CA ALA A 135 -0.13 18.96 14.53
C ALA A 135 -0.59 17.56 14.96
N LEU A 136 -1.57 17.03 14.23
CA LEU A 136 -2.02 15.65 14.39
C LEU A 136 -1.44 14.84 13.24
N GLU A 137 -0.61 13.86 13.58
CA GLU A 137 0.07 13.01 12.60
C GLU A 137 -0.35 11.55 12.78
N SER A 138 -0.32 10.79 11.70
CA SER A 138 -0.51 9.34 11.74
C SER A 138 0.66 8.62 11.07
N GLY A 139 1.21 7.66 11.79
CA GLY A 139 2.25 6.78 11.25
C GLY A 139 1.70 5.90 10.14
N LEU A 140 2.58 5.52 9.22
CA LEU A 140 2.25 4.68 8.09
C LEU A 140 3.06 3.40 8.16
N CYS A 141 2.46 2.29 7.74
CA CYS A 141 3.14 1.01 7.72
C CYS A 141 2.70 0.15 6.55
N ILE A 142 3.65 -0.62 6.04
CA ILE A 142 3.38 -1.72 5.12
C ILE A 142 3.29 -2.99 5.95
N ILE A 143 2.25 -3.79 5.74
CA ILE A 143 1.98 -5.02 6.48
C ILE A 143 1.89 -6.22 5.56
N TRP A 144 2.18 -7.39 6.09
CA TRP A 144 1.94 -8.69 5.45
C TRP A 144 1.69 -9.76 6.51
N LYS A 145 1.12 -10.90 6.11
CA LYS A 145 0.74 -11.95 7.06
C LYS A 145 1.97 -12.65 7.62
N LYS A 146 1.99 -12.94 8.92
CA LYS A 146 3.07 -13.74 9.53
C LYS A 146 3.14 -15.12 8.89
N HIS A 147 4.36 -15.60 8.69
CA HIS A 147 4.67 -16.89 8.06
C HIS A 147 4.07 -17.07 6.64
N GLN A 148 3.77 -15.97 5.95
CA GLN A 148 3.35 -16.02 4.56
C GLN A 148 4.49 -16.54 3.69
N VAL A 149 4.18 -17.51 2.83
CA VAL A 149 5.07 -17.91 1.75
C VAL A 149 4.93 -16.88 0.63
N PHE A 150 5.99 -16.11 0.40
CA PHE A 150 6.03 -15.12 -0.67
C PHE A 150 6.47 -15.75 -1.99
N SER A 151 5.83 -15.30 -3.08
CA SER A 151 6.36 -15.52 -4.43
C SER A 151 7.73 -14.86 -4.59
N ARG A 152 8.50 -15.26 -5.61
CA ARG A 152 9.81 -14.66 -5.89
C ARG A 152 9.73 -13.16 -6.16
N ALA A 153 8.72 -12.75 -6.93
CA ALA A 153 8.44 -11.35 -7.21
C ALA A 153 8.12 -10.57 -5.92
N SER A 154 7.28 -11.14 -5.04
CA SER A 154 6.92 -10.51 -3.77
C SER A 154 8.13 -10.40 -2.82
N ASN A 155 8.98 -11.42 -2.74
CA ASN A 155 10.22 -11.36 -1.95
C ASN A 155 11.16 -10.27 -2.45
N LYS A 156 11.36 -10.15 -3.77
CA LYS A 156 12.17 -9.07 -4.35
C LYS A 156 11.57 -7.70 -4.10
N PHE A 157 10.25 -7.59 -4.15
CA PHE A 157 9.55 -6.35 -3.83
C PHE A 157 9.73 -5.95 -2.37
N LEU A 158 9.57 -6.88 -1.42
CA LEU A 158 9.82 -6.62 0.00
C LEU A 158 11.25 -6.14 0.25
N HIS A 159 12.24 -6.80 -0.35
CA HIS A 159 13.64 -6.37 -0.25
C HIS A 159 13.85 -4.96 -0.85
N GLN A 160 13.24 -4.67 -2.00
CA GLN A 160 13.33 -3.34 -2.62
C GLN A 160 12.69 -2.25 -1.75
N LEU A 161 11.62 -2.57 -1.03
CA LEU A 161 10.99 -1.67 -0.07
C LEU A 161 11.90 -1.42 1.14
N GLN A 162 12.48 -2.47 1.73
CA GLN A 162 13.41 -2.36 2.87
C GLN A 162 14.62 -1.48 2.54
N CYS A 163 15.30 -1.76 1.42
CA CYS A 163 16.42 -0.91 0.97
C CYS A 163 15.99 0.54 0.69
N GLY A 164 14.73 0.76 0.28
CA GLY A 164 14.20 2.11 0.04
C GLY A 164 14.03 2.93 1.31
N ILE A 165 13.88 2.30 2.47
CA ILE A 165 13.78 2.96 3.76
C ILE A 165 15.16 3.27 4.33
N GLU A 166 16.11 2.34 4.23
CA GLU A 166 17.47 2.53 4.77
C GLU A 166 18.25 3.67 4.10
N ASN A 167 17.87 4.03 2.87
CA ASN A 167 18.52 5.08 2.08
C ASN A 167 17.87 6.47 2.23
N LYS A 168 16.98 6.68 3.21
CA LYS A 168 16.30 7.97 3.49
C LYS A 168 16.33 8.32 4.97
#